data_AF-A0A7X5CUR9-F1
#
_entry.id   AF-A0A7X5CUR9-F1
#
_cell.length_a   1.000
_cell.length_b   1.000
_cell.length_c   1.000
_cell.angle_alpha   90.00
_cell.angle_beta   90.00
_cell.angle_gamma   90.00
#
_symmetry.space_group_name_H-M   'P 1'
#
loop_
_entity.id
_entity.type
_entity.pdbx_description
1 polymer ?
#
loop_
_entity_poly.entity_id
_entity_poly.type
_entity_poly.pdbx_seq_one_letter_code
_entity_poly.pdbx_strand_id
1 'polypeptide(L)'
;MLYITFGTLDKLIEDDPKIRIDPDNAFKYTFRPEWLESDFAKRMVKIIDKSEVISPYCINSPIFGQISPFMLSGGVKALLLMLNMDSYMYVGAMGDNCLPFVVEMSKFKDVHLGVDGPVYFDGYNPMWEDRETYSDEERNRLKLNLITEMEAIITNTGKKIHTVDEYFNYYAYCDTKDDFEWLSTKERKQNDEYIAEMKRLGIDEDDW
;
A
#
# COMPACT_ATOMS: atom_id res chain seq x y z
N MET A 1 14.56 2.59 1.60
CA MET A 1 13.81 3.74 2.14
C MET A 1 12.47 3.85 1.44
N LEU A 2 11.40 4.29 2.13
CA LEU A 2 10.09 4.54 1.48
C LEU A 2 10.01 6.00 1.04
N TYR A 3 9.60 6.25 -0.20
CA TYR A 3 9.38 7.57 -0.75
C TYR A 3 7.91 7.70 -1.12
N ILE A 4 7.22 8.67 -0.53
CA ILE A 4 5.79 8.89 -0.75
C ILE A 4 5.60 10.24 -1.40
N THR A 5 4.93 10.27 -2.56
CA THR A 5 4.57 11.50 -3.26
C THR A 5 3.06 11.64 -3.26
N PHE A 6 2.56 12.74 -2.71
CA PHE A 6 1.15 13.12 -2.79
C PHE A 6 0.86 13.90 -4.07
N GLY A 7 -0.27 13.59 -4.71
CA GLY A 7 -0.79 14.34 -5.84
C GLY A 7 -1.96 13.62 -6.51
N THR A 8 -2.73 14.34 -7.33
CA THR A 8 -3.71 13.68 -8.22
C THR A 8 -3.00 12.70 -9.15
N LEU A 9 -3.71 11.68 -9.60
CA LEU A 9 -3.17 10.74 -10.59
C LEU A 9 -2.56 11.44 -11.81
N ASP A 10 -3.25 12.43 -12.37
CA ASP A 10 -2.75 13.19 -13.52
C ASP A 10 -1.44 13.93 -13.22
N LYS A 11 -1.35 14.56 -12.04
CA LYS A 11 -0.14 15.27 -11.63
C LYS A 11 1.01 14.32 -11.33
N LEU A 12 0.74 13.18 -10.69
CA LEU A 12 1.75 12.15 -10.44
C LEU A 12 2.33 11.60 -11.75
N ILE A 13 1.49 11.42 -12.78
CA ILE A 13 1.91 11.00 -14.12
C ILE A 13 2.71 12.11 -14.84
N GLU A 14 2.31 13.37 -14.69
CA GLU A 14 3.02 14.52 -15.25
C GLU A 14 4.42 14.67 -14.64
N ASP A 15 4.51 14.60 -13.30
CA ASP A 15 5.74 14.76 -12.53
C ASP A 15 6.71 13.59 -12.76
N ASP A 16 6.21 12.35 -12.86
CA ASP A 16 7.00 11.19 -13.25
C ASP A 16 6.22 10.24 -14.18
N PRO A 17 6.45 10.32 -15.50
CA PRO A 17 5.82 9.44 -16.48
C PRO A 17 6.13 7.94 -16.31
N LYS A 18 7.08 7.58 -15.42
CA LYS A 18 7.40 6.18 -15.10
C LYS A 18 6.51 5.61 -14.00
N ILE A 19 5.66 6.42 -13.37
CA ILE A 19 4.68 5.91 -12.42
C ILE A 19 3.81 4.87 -13.10
N ARG A 20 3.74 3.69 -12.48
CA ARG A 20 2.96 2.58 -13.00
C ARG A 20 1.58 2.61 -12.36
N ILE A 21 0.57 2.56 -13.22
CA ILE A 21 -0.86 2.58 -12.85
C ILE A 21 -1.59 1.29 -13.26
N ASP A 22 -0.98 0.50 -14.16
CA ASP A 22 -1.52 -0.76 -14.67
C ASP A 22 -0.49 -1.88 -14.45
N PRO A 23 -0.48 -2.50 -13.25
CA PRO A 23 0.44 -3.57 -12.91
C PRO A 23 0.19 -4.82 -13.73
N ASP A 24 -1.04 -5.07 -14.19
CA ASP A 24 -1.37 -6.23 -15.01
C ASP A 24 -0.65 -6.18 -16.35
N ASN A 25 -0.76 -5.05 -17.05
CA ASN A 25 -0.11 -4.86 -18.34
C ASN A 25 1.41 -4.80 -18.19
N ALA A 26 1.93 -4.10 -17.17
CA ALA A 26 3.37 -4.06 -16.92
C ALA A 26 3.95 -5.45 -16.61
N PHE A 27 3.28 -6.22 -15.75
CA PHE A 27 3.71 -7.56 -15.36
C PHE A 27 3.71 -8.52 -16.55
N LYS A 28 2.68 -8.48 -17.39
CA LYS A 28 2.55 -9.31 -18.59
C LYS A 28 3.80 -9.29 -19.49
N TYR A 29 4.45 -8.13 -19.63
CA TYR A 29 5.59 -7.96 -20.52
C TYR A 29 6.96 -7.98 -19.82
N THR A 30 7.00 -7.99 -18.49
CA THR A 30 8.25 -7.88 -17.73
C THR A 30 8.52 -9.06 -16.81
N PHE A 31 7.50 -9.86 -16.49
CA PHE A 31 7.61 -11.00 -15.59
C PHE A 31 8.73 -11.96 -15.99
N ARG A 32 9.49 -12.38 -14.99
CA ARG A 32 10.49 -13.45 -15.11
C ARG A 32 10.20 -14.53 -14.06
N PRO A 33 10.32 -15.82 -14.40
CA PRO A 33 9.96 -16.91 -13.50
C PRO A 33 10.68 -16.85 -12.16
N GLU A 34 11.93 -16.37 -12.13
CA GLU A 34 12.76 -16.28 -10.94
C GLU A 34 12.15 -15.37 -9.86
N TRP A 35 11.25 -14.44 -10.24
CA TRP A 35 10.57 -13.53 -9.31
C TRP A 35 9.70 -14.28 -8.29
N LEU A 36 9.21 -15.47 -8.64
CA LEU A 36 8.38 -16.31 -7.76
C LEU A 36 9.19 -17.36 -6.98
N GLU A 37 10.52 -17.33 -7.07
CA GLU A 37 11.37 -18.27 -6.34
C GLU A 37 11.65 -17.84 -4.91
N SER A 38 11.68 -16.52 -4.65
CA SER A 38 11.99 -15.97 -3.33
C SER A 38 10.89 -16.23 -2.31
N ASP A 39 11.26 -16.46 -1.05
CA ASP A 39 10.31 -16.66 0.05
C ASP A 39 9.43 -15.42 0.29
N PHE A 40 9.99 -14.23 0.05
CA PHE A 40 9.25 -12.97 0.17
C PHE A 40 8.11 -12.89 -0.87
N ALA A 41 8.39 -13.22 -2.13
CA ALA A 41 7.37 -13.28 -3.19
C ALA A 41 6.32 -14.36 -2.94
N LYS A 42 6.75 -15.56 -2.52
CA LYS A 42 5.83 -16.65 -2.14
C LYS A 42 4.91 -16.24 -1.00
N ARG A 43 5.41 -15.47 -0.03
CA ARG A 43 4.60 -14.96 1.08
C ARG A 43 3.57 -13.93 0.62
N MET A 44 3.92 -13.05 -0.33
CA MET A 44 2.95 -12.11 -0.94
C MET A 44 1.78 -12.87 -1.57
N VAL A 45 2.07 -13.84 -2.44
CA VAL A 45 1.05 -14.68 -3.10
C VAL A 45 0.18 -15.40 -2.08
N LYS A 46 0.80 -15.95 -1.02
CA LYS A 46 0.09 -16.68 0.02
C LYS A 46 -0.82 -15.82 0.88
N ILE A 47 -0.40 -14.60 1.22
CA ILE A 47 -1.18 -13.72 2.11
C ILE A 47 -2.27 -12.99 1.33
N ILE A 48 -1.95 -12.43 0.17
CA ILE A 48 -2.86 -11.57 -0.59
C ILE A 48 -3.84 -12.41 -1.42
N ASP A 49 -3.31 -13.35 -2.21
CA ASP A 49 -4.12 -14.18 -3.12
C ASP A 49 -4.58 -15.49 -2.49
N LYS A 50 -4.21 -15.76 -1.23
CA LYS A 50 -4.50 -17.01 -0.53
C LYS A 50 -4.09 -18.26 -1.32
N SER A 51 -3.03 -18.14 -2.14
CA SER A 51 -2.60 -19.15 -3.11
C SER A 51 -1.18 -19.63 -2.84
N GLU A 52 -0.81 -20.82 -3.30
CA GLU A 52 0.51 -21.43 -3.07
C GLU A 52 1.32 -21.53 -4.35
N VAL A 53 2.53 -20.98 -4.37
CA VAL A 53 3.45 -21.14 -5.51
C VAL A 53 4.09 -22.53 -5.46
N ILE A 54 3.69 -23.42 -6.37
CA ILE A 54 4.29 -24.75 -6.52
C ILE A 54 5.55 -24.67 -7.39
N SER A 55 5.48 -23.89 -8.47
CA SER A 55 6.60 -23.53 -9.32
C SER A 55 6.34 -22.17 -10.00
N PRO A 56 7.34 -21.53 -10.63
CA PRO A 56 7.16 -20.23 -11.25
C PRO A 56 6.02 -20.10 -12.27
N TYR A 57 5.54 -21.19 -12.87
CA TYR A 57 4.40 -21.18 -13.80
C TYR A 57 3.20 -21.99 -13.29
N CYS A 58 3.24 -22.47 -12.04
CA CYS A 58 2.18 -23.26 -11.44
C CYS A 58 1.92 -22.76 -10.01
N ILE A 59 0.79 -22.07 -9.85
CA ILE A 59 0.31 -21.58 -8.56
C ILE A 59 -0.99 -22.34 -8.26
N ASN A 60 -1.11 -22.88 -7.05
CA ASN A 60 -2.30 -23.57 -6.60
C ASN A 60 -3.22 -22.57 -5.88
N SER A 61 -4.32 -22.21 -6.53
CA SER A 61 -5.37 -21.36 -5.97
C SER A 61 -6.49 -22.23 -5.37
N PRO A 62 -6.98 -21.92 -4.16
CA PRO A 62 -8.11 -22.64 -3.58
C PRO A 62 -9.42 -22.39 -4.35
N ILE A 63 -9.52 -21.31 -5.13
CA ILE A 63 -10.72 -20.93 -5.88
C ILE A 63 -10.67 -21.48 -7.30
N PHE A 64 -9.52 -21.34 -7.97
CA PHE A 64 -9.38 -21.61 -9.41
C PHE A 64 -8.58 -22.89 -9.73
N GLY A 65 -8.09 -23.61 -8.71
CA GLY A 65 -7.16 -24.72 -8.92
C GLY A 65 -5.80 -24.23 -9.39
N GLN A 66 -5.16 -24.95 -10.32
CA GLN A 66 -3.87 -24.54 -10.85
C GLN A 66 -3.99 -23.36 -11.80
N ILE A 67 -3.27 -22.28 -11.49
CA ILE A 67 -3.25 -21.03 -12.24
C ILE A 67 -1.84 -20.67 -12.69
N SER A 68 -1.75 -19.90 -13.78
CA SER A 68 -0.49 -19.27 -14.20
C SER A 68 -0.25 -17.96 -13.43
N PRO A 69 1.00 -17.44 -13.39
CA PRO A 69 1.32 -16.16 -12.74
C PRO A 69 0.53 -14.98 -13.26
N PHE A 70 0.08 -15.02 -14.52
CA PHE A 70 -0.69 -13.95 -15.13
C PHE A 70 -2.11 -13.84 -14.57
N MET A 71 -2.57 -14.84 -13.81
CA MET A 71 -3.86 -14.83 -13.11
C MET A 71 -3.74 -14.42 -11.63
N LEU A 72 -2.54 -14.06 -11.15
CA LEU A 72 -2.38 -13.41 -9.84
C LEU A 72 -3.14 -12.07 -9.81
N SER A 73 -3.50 -11.60 -8.63
CA SER A 73 -4.15 -10.29 -8.48
C SER A 73 -3.24 -9.14 -8.93
N GLY A 74 -3.85 -8.02 -9.29
CA GLY A 74 -3.14 -6.77 -9.59
C GLY A 74 -2.23 -6.33 -8.44
N GLY A 75 -2.67 -6.51 -7.19
CA GLY A 75 -1.88 -6.19 -5.99
C GLY A 75 -0.61 -7.02 -5.85
N VAL A 76 -0.68 -8.34 -6.03
CA VAL A 76 0.53 -9.19 -6.03
C VAL A 76 1.45 -8.83 -7.19
N LYS A 77 0.91 -8.58 -8.39
CA LYS A 77 1.71 -8.17 -9.55
C LYS A 77 2.41 -6.83 -9.32
N ALA A 78 1.72 -5.86 -8.73
CA ALA A 78 2.27 -4.57 -8.32
C ALA A 78 3.46 -4.77 -7.36
N LEU A 79 3.29 -5.57 -6.30
CA LEU A 79 4.36 -5.87 -5.36
C LEU A 79 5.55 -6.59 -6.01
N LEU A 80 5.31 -7.51 -6.94
CA LEU A 80 6.39 -8.19 -7.67
C LEU A 80 7.16 -7.24 -8.59
N LEU A 81 6.47 -6.31 -9.26
CA LEU A 81 7.10 -5.24 -10.04
C LEU A 81 7.92 -4.31 -9.15
N MET A 82 7.40 -3.94 -7.98
CA MET A 82 8.12 -3.14 -7.00
C MET A 82 9.32 -3.89 -6.43
N LEU A 83 9.21 -5.19 -6.16
CA LEU A 83 10.30 -5.99 -5.61
C LEU A 83 11.46 -6.13 -6.58
N ASN A 84 11.16 -6.47 -7.84
CA ASN A 84 12.15 -6.92 -8.82
C ASN A 84 12.62 -5.84 -9.79
N MET A 85 12.02 -4.65 -9.76
CA MET A 85 12.41 -3.53 -10.61
C MET A 85 12.57 -2.25 -9.77
N ASP A 86 13.17 -1.25 -10.40
CA ASP A 86 13.08 0.13 -9.96
C ASP A 86 11.74 0.70 -10.46
N SER A 87 10.70 0.55 -9.65
CA SER A 87 9.32 0.90 -10.00
C SER A 87 8.78 1.96 -9.06
N TYR A 88 8.26 3.03 -9.66
CA TYR A 88 7.37 3.98 -9.01
C TYR A 88 5.94 3.51 -9.21
N MET A 89 5.22 3.22 -8.12
CA MET A 89 3.91 2.62 -8.18
C MET A 89 2.85 3.57 -7.63
N TYR A 90 1.77 3.75 -8.37
CA TYR A 90 0.59 4.44 -7.87
C TYR A 90 -0.20 3.51 -6.94
N VAL A 91 -0.58 4.02 -5.75
CA VAL A 91 -1.21 3.22 -4.70
C VAL A 91 -2.57 2.68 -5.10
N GLY A 92 -3.36 3.44 -5.88
CA GLY A 92 -4.68 2.98 -6.35
C GLY A 92 -4.62 1.77 -7.29
N ALA A 93 -3.43 1.38 -7.75
CA ALA A 93 -3.22 0.15 -8.50
C ALA A 93 -3.06 -1.11 -7.61
N MET A 94 -3.08 -0.95 -6.29
CA MET A 94 -3.03 -2.03 -5.30
C MET A 94 -4.04 -1.81 -4.17
N GLY A 95 -4.40 -2.88 -3.46
CA GLY A 95 -5.27 -2.76 -2.28
C GLY A 95 -4.46 -2.50 -0.99
N ASP A 96 -5.14 -2.05 0.06
CA ASP A 96 -4.55 -1.73 1.37
C ASP A 96 -3.72 -2.91 1.95
N ASN A 97 -4.14 -4.16 1.68
CA ASN A 97 -3.43 -5.37 2.11
C ASN A 97 -2.02 -5.56 1.50
N CYS A 98 -1.64 -4.74 0.51
CA CYS A 98 -0.32 -4.75 -0.11
C CYS A 98 0.68 -3.85 0.63
N LEU A 99 0.22 -2.78 1.28
CA LEU A 99 1.06 -1.75 1.88
C LEU A 99 2.03 -2.25 2.96
N PRO A 100 1.67 -3.26 3.78
CA PRO A 100 2.60 -3.85 4.73
C PRO A 100 3.84 -4.47 4.08
N PHE A 101 3.68 -5.07 2.90
CA PHE A 101 4.81 -5.55 2.13
C PHE A 101 5.64 -4.40 1.53
N VAL A 102 5.01 -3.27 1.21
CA VAL A 102 5.74 -2.05 0.77
C VAL A 102 6.62 -1.53 1.91
N VAL A 103 6.09 -1.41 3.12
CA VAL A 103 6.88 -0.97 4.29
C VAL A 103 7.97 -1.98 4.63
N GLU A 104 7.70 -3.28 4.57
CA GLU A 104 8.76 -4.28 4.79
C GLU A 104 9.84 -4.22 3.71
N MET A 105 9.45 -4.02 2.45
CA MET A 105 10.36 -3.87 1.32
C MET A 105 11.25 -2.63 1.45
N SER A 106 10.70 -1.54 1.98
CA SER A 106 11.43 -0.28 2.16
C SER A 106 12.62 -0.38 3.13
N LYS A 107 12.61 -1.40 4.00
CA LYS A 107 13.71 -1.70 4.95
C LYS A 107 14.97 -2.21 4.26
N PHE A 108 14.88 -2.76 3.06
CA PHE A 108 16.02 -3.33 2.34
C PHE A 108 16.20 -2.83 0.91
N LYS A 109 15.27 -2.04 0.38
CA LYS A 109 15.44 -1.32 -0.89
C LYS A 109 14.69 0.00 -0.90
N ASP A 110 14.98 0.82 -1.89
CA ASP A 110 14.20 2.02 -2.14
C ASP A 110 12.90 1.68 -2.84
N VAL A 111 11.82 2.29 -2.36
CA VAL A 111 10.46 2.04 -2.81
C VAL A 111 9.76 3.38 -2.99
N HIS A 112 9.17 3.60 -4.16
CA HIS A 112 8.48 4.84 -4.48
C HIS A 112 6.98 4.58 -4.64
N LEU A 113 6.16 5.34 -3.90
CA LEU A 113 4.70 5.27 -3.93
C LEU A 113 4.09 6.63 -4.24
N GLY A 114 3.21 6.67 -5.24
CA GLY A 114 2.39 7.83 -5.55
C GLY A 114 1.02 7.63 -4.90
N VAL A 115 0.57 8.61 -4.13
CA VAL A 115 -0.65 8.54 -3.34
C VAL A 115 -1.54 9.73 -3.67
N ASP A 116 -2.81 9.47 -3.91
CA ASP A 116 -3.83 10.47 -4.21
C ASP A 116 -4.96 10.45 -3.16
N GLY A 117 -4.64 10.12 -1.91
CA GLY A 117 -5.65 10.06 -0.85
C GLY A 117 -5.10 9.47 0.45
N PRO A 118 -5.98 9.20 1.41
CA PRO A 118 -5.59 8.54 2.65
C PRO A 118 -5.23 7.09 2.33
N VAL A 119 -4.10 6.63 2.87
CA VAL A 119 -3.57 5.30 2.63
C VAL A 119 -3.28 4.63 3.97
N TYR A 120 -3.82 3.44 4.17
CA TYR A 120 -3.75 2.76 5.46
C TYR A 120 -2.63 1.72 5.49
N PHE A 121 -1.41 2.19 5.81
CA PHE A 121 -0.19 1.38 5.73
C PHE A 121 -0.10 0.24 6.75
N ASP A 122 -0.88 0.32 7.83
CA ASP A 122 -1.11 -0.77 8.80
C ASP A 122 -2.14 -1.80 8.30
N GLY A 123 -2.76 -1.56 7.14
CA GLY A 123 -3.85 -2.36 6.59
C GLY A 123 -5.17 -2.21 7.34
N TYR A 124 -5.25 -1.30 8.32
CA TYR A 124 -6.46 -1.00 9.06
C TYR A 124 -7.11 0.25 8.46
N ASN A 125 -8.13 0.04 7.65
CA ASN A 125 -8.95 1.13 7.15
C ASN A 125 -10.31 1.10 7.89
N PRO A 126 -10.62 2.13 8.71
CA PRO A 126 -11.79 2.15 9.60
C PRO A 126 -13.12 2.13 8.83
N MET A 127 -13.10 2.36 7.51
CA MET A 127 -14.30 2.26 6.69
C MET A 127 -14.69 0.83 6.29
N TRP A 128 -13.78 -0.14 6.37
CA TRP A 128 -14.11 -1.55 6.08
C TRP A 128 -14.81 -2.25 7.26
N GLU A 129 -15.08 -1.54 8.36
CA GLU A 129 -15.74 -2.14 9.53
C GLU A 129 -17.20 -2.55 9.27
N ASP A 130 -17.78 -2.21 8.12
CA ASP A 130 -19.01 -2.87 7.65
C ASP A 130 -18.69 -4.10 6.75
N ARG A 131 -18.67 -5.27 7.42
CA ARG A 131 -18.89 -6.67 6.96
C ARG A 131 -17.68 -7.64 6.97
N GLU A 132 -17.67 -8.49 8.01
CA GLU A 132 -17.25 -9.91 8.00
C GLU A 132 -16.07 -10.29 7.07
N THR A 133 -14.80 -10.06 7.42
CA THR A 133 -13.71 -10.69 6.62
C THR A 133 -12.39 -11.05 7.29
N TYR A 134 -12.18 -10.82 8.60
CA TYR A 134 -11.03 -11.44 9.29
C TYR A 134 -11.40 -11.88 10.70
N SER A 135 -11.17 -13.16 10.99
CA SER A 135 -11.24 -13.70 12.36
C SER A 135 -10.16 -13.08 13.25
N ASP A 136 -10.35 -13.10 14.57
CA ASP A 136 -9.34 -12.63 15.53
C ASP A 136 -8.01 -13.39 15.40
N GLU A 137 -8.05 -14.64 14.94
CA GLU A 137 -6.85 -15.40 14.58
C GLU A 137 -6.16 -14.83 13.34
N GLU A 138 -6.89 -14.44 12.29
CA GLU A 138 -6.30 -13.82 11.10
C GLU A 138 -5.73 -12.44 11.43
N ARG A 139 -6.43 -11.64 12.24
CA ARG A 139 -5.91 -10.37 12.78
C ARG A 139 -4.60 -10.56 13.55
N ASN A 140 -4.55 -11.55 14.44
CA ASN A 140 -3.35 -11.87 15.23
C ASN A 140 -2.22 -12.51 14.41
N ARG A 141 -2.55 -13.31 13.39
CA ARG A 141 -1.60 -14.02 12.53
C ARG A 141 -0.99 -13.12 11.46
N LEU A 142 -1.77 -12.15 10.97
CA LEU A 142 -1.30 -11.18 10.00
C LEU A 142 -0.32 -10.19 10.64
N LYS A 143 -0.41 -9.88 11.94
CA LYS A 143 0.42 -8.82 12.58
C LYS A 143 0.47 -7.53 11.74
N LEU A 144 -0.53 -7.30 10.88
CA LEU A 144 -0.58 -6.14 10.00
C LEU A 144 -0.93 -4.90 10.83
N ASN A 145 -1.72 -5.07 11.89
CA ASN A 145 -1.97 -4.10 12.97
C ASN A 145 -0.73 -3.79 13.86
N LEU A 146 0.51 -4.06 13.42
CA LEU A 146 1.73 -3.82 14.21
C LEU A 146 2.82 -3.07 13.43
N ILE A 147 2.55 -2.62 12.20
CA ILE A 147 3.46 -1.66 11.56
C ILE A 147 3.20 -0.30 12.21
N THR A 148 3.83 -0.08 13.35
CA THR A 148 3.89 1.24 13.99
C THR A 148 5.03 2.06 13.40
N GLU A 149 6.10 1.39 12.98
CA GLU A 149 7.32 2.00 12.46
C GLU A 149 7.34 1.97 10.92
N MET A 150 7.63 3.12 10.33
CA MET A 150 7.92 3.25 8.91
C MET A 150 9.02 4.29 8.72
N GLU A 151 10.05 3.99 7.95
CA GLU A 151 11.03 5.00 7.55
C GLU A 151 10.64 5.50 6.15
N ALA A 152 10.06 6.70 6.11
CA ALA A 152 9.56 7.31 4.89
C ALA A 152 9.99 8.78 4.71
N ILE A 153 10.07 9.20 3.45
CA ILE A 153 10.29 10.59 3.05
C ILE A 153 9.10 11.02 2.18
N ILE A 154 8.40 12.07 2.61
CA ILE A 154 7.41 12.73 1.77
C ILE A 154 8.15 13.56 0.73
N THR A 155 8.12 13.13 -0.53
CA THR A 155 8.95 13.70 -1.60
C THR A 155 8.58 15.15 -1.91
N ASN A 156 7.30 15.52 -1.81
CA ASN A 156 6.82 16.88 -2.10
C ASN A 156 7.47 17.94 -1.19
N THR A 157 7.78 17.59 0.06
CA THR A 157 8.24 18.53 1.10
C THR A 157 9.60 18.18 1.69
N GLY A 158 10.08 16.95 1.49
CA GLY A 158 11.25 16.40 2.17
C GLY A 158 11.00 16.02 3.64
N LYS A 159 9.75 16.10 4.14
CA LYS A 159 9.43 15.71 5.53
C LYS A 159 9.75 14.23 5.73
N LYS A 160 10.44 13.92 6.82
CA LYS A 160 10.69 12.54 7.25
C LYS A 160 9.56 12.09 8.16
N ILE A 161 9.19 10.83 8.00
CA ILE A 161 8.14 10.15 8.73
C ILE A 161 8.76 8.86 9.26
N HIS A 162 8.59 8.62 10.56
CA HIS A 162 9.18 7.50 11.29
C HIS A 162 8.12 6.49 11.78
N THR A 163 6.85 6.90 11.80
CA THR A 163 5.73 6.06 12.23
C THR A 163 4.53 6.18 11.30
N VAL A 164 3.66 5.16 11.31
CA VAL A 164 2.39 5.20 10.57
C VAL A 164 1.49 6.32 11.10
N ASP A 165 1.51 6.59 12.40
CA ASP A 165 0.74 7.69 13.00
C ASP A 165 1.24 9.06 12.50
N GLU A 166 2.55 9.27 12.43
CA GLU A 166 3.13 10.49 11.85
C GLU A 166 2.70 10.69 10.38
N TYR A 167 2.59 9.60 9.61
CA TYR A 167 2.08 9.67 8.23
C TYR A 167 0.62 10.16 8.20
N PHE A 168 -0.25 9.56 9.01
CA PHE A 168 -1.66 9.94 9.05
C PHE A 168 -1.85 11.37 9.54
N ASN A 169 -1.14 11.76 10.59
CA ASN A 169 -1.15 13.12 11.13
C ASN A 169 -0.69 14.13 10.07
N TYR A 170 0.36 13.81 9.30
CA TYR A 170 0.80 14.65 8.20
C TYR A 170 -0.26 14.77 7.09
N TYR A 171 -0.88 13.66 6.68
CA TYR A 171 -1.95 13.68 5.69
C TYR A 171 -3.13 14.54 6.17
N ALA A 172 -3.55 14.35 7.42
CA ALA A 172 -4.62 15.11 8.06
C ALA A 172 -4.31 16.62 8.09
N TYR A 173 -3.10 16.99 8.52
CA TYR A 173 -2.64 18.37 8.51
C TYR A 173 -2.74 19.01 7.12
N CYS A 174 -2.24 18.35 6.08
CA CYS A 174 -2.26 18.91 4.73
C CYS A 174 -3.69 19.07 4.16
N ASP A 175 -4.62 18.20 4.56
CA ASP A 175 -6.04 18.33 4.21
C ASP A 175 -6.68 19.56 4.89
N THR A 176 -6.40 19.79 6.18
CA THR A 176 -6.94 20.95 6.92
C THR A 176 -6.44 22.31 6.42
N LYS A 177 -5.27 22.34 5.79
CA LYS A 177 -4.63 23.55 5.27
C LYS A 177 -5.09 23.94 3.86
N ASP A 178 -5.96 23.14 3.25
CA ASP A 178 -6.26 23.18 1.81
C ASP A 178 -4.99 23.05 0.93
N ASP A 179 -3.88 22.53 1.49
CA ASP A 179 -2.64 22.31 0.75
C ASP A 179 -2.82 21.21 -0.33
N PHE A 180 -3.88 20.41 -0.20
CA PHE A 180 -4.38 19.47 -1.19
C PHE A 180 -5.76 19.88 -1.73
N GLU A 181 -5.81 20.97 -2.51
CA GLU A 181 -7.03 21.47 -3.20
C GLU A 181 -7.79 20.41 -4.02
N TRP A 182 -7.15 19.28 -4.32
CA TRP A 182 -7.68 18.20 -5.15
C TRP A 182 -8.34 17.04 -4.39
N LEU A 183 -8.30 17.01 -3.06
CA LEU A 183 -9.01 16.00 -2.26
C LEU A 183 -10.53 16.17 -2.39
N SER A 184 -11.25 15.08 -2.64
CA SER A 184 -12.70 15.11 -2.79
C SER A 184 -13.41 15.40 -1.46
N THR A 185 -14.61 15.99 -1.51
CA THR A 185 -15.44 16.26 -0.31
C THR A 185 -15.74 15.00 0.51
N LYS A 186 -15.71 13.81 -0.12
CA LYS A 186 -15.93 12.52 0.55
C LYS A 186 -14.71 12.09 1.36
N GLU A 187 -13.50 12.27 0.83
CA GLU A 187 -12.25 11.96 1.51
C GLU A 187 -12.02 12.89 2.70
N ARG A 188 -12.36 14.18 2.55
CA ARG A 188 -12.34 15.16 3.65
C ARG A 188 -13.23 14.72 4.82
N LYS A 189 -14.47 14.27 4.53
CA LYS A 189 -15.40 13.81 5.57
C LYS A 189 -14.90 12.54 6.30
N GLN A 190 -14.27 11.62 5.58
CA GLN A 190 -13.69 10.41 6.19
C GLN A 190 -12.53 10.76 7.11
N ASN A 191 -11.76 11.78 6.74
CA ASN A 191 -10.66 12.30 7.54
C ASN A 191 -11.16 12.99 8.82
N ASP A 192 -12.24 13.77 8.74
CA ASP A 192 -12.89 14.38 9.90
C ASP A 192 -13.36 13.33 10.93
N GLU A 193 -13.94 12.21 10.45
CA GLU A 193 -14.37 11.10 11.30
C GLU A 193 -13.18 10.41 11.99
N TYR A 194 -12.06 10.24 11.29
CA TYR A 194 -10.81 9.71 11.85
C TYR A 194 -10.18 10.65 12.89
N ILE A 195 -10.07 11.95 12.57
CA ILE A 195 -9.56 12.98 13.49
C ILE A 195 -10.39 13.02 14.78
N ALA A 196 -11.72 12.91 14.66
CA ALA A 196 -12.61 12.85 15.81
C ALA A 196 -12.33 11.62 16.70
N GLU A 197 -12.04 10.46 16.12
CA GLU A 197 -11.68 9.25 16.88
C GLU A 197 -10.29 9.38 17.52
N MET A 198 -9.30 9.97 16.85
CA MET A 198 -7.98 10.21 17.43
C MET A 198 -8.03 11.17 18.62
N LYS A 199 -8.84 12.24 18.52
CA LYS A 199 -9.15 13.11 19.66
C LYS A 199 -9.86 12.34 20.79
N ARG A 200 -10.75 11.40 20.46
CA ARG A 200 -11.41 10.53 21.45
C ARG A 200 -10.41 9.61 22.17
N LEU A 201 -9.36 9.18 21.48
CA LEU A 201 -8.27 8.37 22.02
C LEU A 201 -7.22 9.20 22.79
N GLY A 202 -7.36 10.52 22.82
CA GLY A 202 -6.50 11.43 23.60
C GLY A 202 -5.20 11.83 22.91
N ILE A 203 -5.15 11.76 21.58
CA ILE A 203 -4.03 12.21 20.75
C ILE A 203 -4.33 13.65 20.32
N ASP A 204 -3.47 14.61 20.68
CA ASP A 204 -3.70 16.05 20.48
C ASP A 204 -3.16 16.53 19.12
N GLU A 205 -3.71 17.63 18.60
CA GLU A 205 -3.31 18.23 17.31
C GLU A 205 -1.88 18.77 17.30
N ASP A 206 -1.35 19.10 18.47
CA ASP A 206 0.02 19.58 18.65
C ASP A 206 1.07 18.44 18.65
N ASP A 207 0.62 17.18 18.69
CA ASP A 207 1.47 15.97 18.56
C ASP A 207 1.63 15.52 17.08
N TRP A 208 1.14 16.31 16.11
CA TRP A 208 1.05 16.00 14.66
C TRP A 208 2.19 16.57 13.78
#